data_AF-A0A7S1T342-F1
#
_entry.id   AF-A0A7S1T342-F1
#
_cell.length_a   1.000
_cell.length_b   1.000
_cell.length_c   1.000
_cell.angle_alpha   90.00
_cell.angle_beta   90.00
_cell.angle_gamma   90.00
#
_symmetry.space_group_name_H-M   'P 1'
#
loop_
_entity.id
_entity.type
_entity.pdbx_description
1 polymer ?
#
loop_
_entity_poly.entity_id
_entity_poly.type
_entity_poly.pdbx_seq_one_letter_code
_entity_poly.pdbx_strand_id
1 'polypeptide(L)'
;IDDCSDAGTPVWVMAVAGACVFAGVVTLGWRVIMTIGFSLTQVNYFRGYCVEFASTSTVVVFTILAIPVSTTHCQVGAVCAAGWVSFGAKHVKWSLFGRIAMTWVLTLPFAAILSGGLLGMISPSVLNHGEYKTNILGPQDFPQ
;
A
#
# COMPACT_ATOMS: atom_id res chain seq x y z
N ILE A 1 -28.74 -13.87 1.98
CA ILE A 1 -27.68 -13.19 1.19
C ILE A 1 -27.82 -11.66 1.35
N ASP A 2 -28.50 -11.21 2.41
CA ASP A 2 -28.94 -9.82 2.56
C ASP A 2 -28.10 -9.01 3.58
N ASP A 3 -27.10 -9.61 4.22
CA ASP A 3 -26.18 -8.90 5.13
C ASP A 3 -24.94 -8.28 4.45
N CYS A 4 -24.80 -8.41 3.13
CA CYS A 4 -23.65 -7.86 2.39
C CYS A 4 -23.86 -6.43 1.86
N SER A 5 -25.06 -5.85 2.01
CA SER A 5 -25.39 -4.53 1.41
C SER A 5 -25.36 -3.35 2.39
N ASP A 6 -25.17 -3.59 3.70
CA ASP A 6 -25.03 -2.54 4.72
C ASP A 6 -23.63 -2.56 5.38
N ALA A 7 -22.59 -2.93 4.62
CA ALA A 7 -21.20 -2.71 5.03
C ALA A 7 -20.78 -1.24 4.81
N GLY A 8 -21.68 -0.29 5.09
CA GLY A 8 -21.32 1.11 5.22
C GLY A 8 -20.32 1.23 6.37
N THR A 9 -19.04 1.41 6.05
CA THR A 9 -17.99 1.53 7.06
C THR A 9 -18.39 2.64 8.03
N PRO A 10 -18.60 2.33 9.33
CA PRO A 10 -19.17 3.30 10.23
C PRO A 10 -18.22 4.48 10.41
N VAL A 11 -18.77 5.70 10.44
CA VAL A 11 -18.00 6.96 10.41
C VAL A 11 -16.93 7.02 11.51
N TRP A 12 -17.18 6.40 12.67
CA TRP A 12 -16.21 6.33 13.76
C TRP A 12 -14.93 5.53 13.39
N VAL A 13 -15.05 4.47 12.58
CA VAL A 13 -13.87 3.69 12.12
C VAL A 13 -13.02 4.53 11.19
N MET A 14 -13.65 5.29 10.28
CA MET A 14 -12.96 6.22 9.39
C MET A 14 -12.25 7.34 10.18
N ALA A 15 -12.91 7.88 11.21
CA ALA A 15 -12.33 8.90 12.07
C ALA A 15 -11.12 8.38 12.86
N VAL A 16 -11.23 7.19 13.47
CA VAL A 16 -10.12 6.56 14.20
C VAL A 16 -8.98 6.20 13.25
N ALA A 17 -9.28 5.64 12.07
CA ALA A 17 -8.27 5.35 11.06
C ALA A 17 -7.52 6.61 10.62
N GLY A 18 -8.23 7.71 10.35
CA GLY A 18 -7.64 9.00 10.01
C GLY A 18 -6.75 9.55 11.12
N ALA A 19 -7.18 9.47 12.38
CA ALA A 19 -6.38 9.89 13.53
C ALA A 19 -5.09 9.04 13.68
N CYS A 20 -5.18 7.73 13.50
CA CYS A 20 -4.02 6.83 13.52
C CYS A 20 -3.03 7.14 12.39
N VAL A 21 -3.52 7.38 11.17
CA VAL A 21 -2.67 7.77 10.03
C VAL A 21 -1.98 9.10 10.32
N PHE A 22 -2.72 10.11 10.81
CA PHE A 22 -2.16 11.40 11.18
C PHE A 22 -1.05 11.26 12.24
N ALA A 23 -1.32 10.52 13.32
CA ALA A 23 -0.33 10.25 14.36
C ALA A 23 0.92 9.52 13.82
N GLY A 24 0.74 8.57 12.91
CA GLY A 24 1.85 7.86 12.25
C GLY A 24 2.71 8.77 11.38
N VAL A 25 2.09 9.66 10.60
CA VAL A 25 2.82 10.62 9.75
C VAL A 25 3.60 11.62 10.59
N VAL A 26 3.02 12.14 11.68
CA VAL A 26 3.69 13.08 12.57
C VAL A 26 4.90 12.44 13.28
N THR A 27 4.79 11.18 13.71
CA THR A 27 5.85 10.50 14.47
C THR A 27 6.96 9.93 13.58
N LEU A 28 6.62 9.26 12.47
CA LEU A 28 7.57 8.50 11.65
C LEU A 28 7.69 9.02 10.21
N GLY A 29 6.75 9.81 9.73
CA GLY A 29 6.70 10.29 8.35
C GLY A 29 7.92 11.12 7.94
N TRP A 30 8.52 11.86 8.88
CA TRP A 30 9.68 12.71 8.60
C TRP A 30 10.87 11.96 7.98
N ARG A 31 11.08 10.69 8.36
CA ARG A 31 12.19 9.86 7.83
C ARG A 31 12.00 9.54 6.35
N VAL A 32 10.77 9.26 5.94
CA VAL A 32 10.44 8.93 4.55
C VAL A 32 10.52 10.18 3.68
N ILE A 33 9.99 11.31 4.16
CA ILE A 33 10.02 12.60 3.46
C ILE A 33 11.47 13.04 3.21
N MET A 34 12.34 12.94 4.21
CA MET A 34 13.78 13.23 4.07
C MET A 34 14.46 12.33 3.02
N THR A 35 14.11 11.05 3.00
CA THR A 35 14.70 10.08 2.07
C THR A 35 14.31 10.41 0.63
N ILE A 36 13.04 10.68 0.37
CA ILE A 36 12.55 10.98 -0.97
C ILE A 36 13.01 12.37 -1.44
N GLY A 37 12.92 13.38 -0.56
CA GLY A 37 13.17 14.78 -0.89
C GLY A 37 14.64 15.14 -1.13
N PHE A 38 15.58 14.48 -0.44
CA PHE A 38 17.00 14.83 -0.53
C PHE A 38 17.88 13.71 -1.09
N SER A 39 17.48 12.45 -0.93
CA SER A 39 18.39 11.33 -1.22
C SER A 39 18.27 10.78 -2.63
N LEU A 40 17.12 10.92 -3.29
CA LEU A 40 16.91 10.40 -4.65
C LEU A 40 17.39 11.36 -5.74
N THR A 41 16.96 12.63 -5.69
CA THR A 41 17.26 13.66 -6.70
C THR A 41 17.24 15.05 -6.05
N GLN A 42 17.91 16.04 -6.65
CA GLN A 42 17.81 17.44 -6.20
C GLN A 42 16.46 18.02 -6.66
N VAL A 43 15.53 18.18 -5.72
CA VAL A 43 14.19 18.71 -5.97
C VAL A 43 14.16 20.22 -5.73
N ASN A 44 13.83 20.99 -6.76
CA ASN A 44 13.53 22.43 -6.67
C ASN A 44 12.01 22.63 -6.60
N TYR A 45 11.53 23.82 -6.21
CA TYR A 45 10.10 24.14 -6.04
C TYR A 45 9.22 23.70 -7.24
N PHE A 46 9.61 24.08 -8.46
CA PHE A 46 8.88 23.70 -9.67
C PHE A 46 8.87 22.18 -9.92
N ARG A 47 9.94 21.48 -9.55
CA ARG A 47 10.02 20.03 -9.72
C ARG A 47 9.19 19.29 -8.70
N GLY A 48 9.18 19.78 -7.45
CA GLY A 48 8.29 19.26 -6.42
C GLY A 48 6.83 19.34 -6.87
N TYR A 49 6.42 20.48 -7.41
CA TYR A 49 5.07 20.64 -7.96
C TYR A 49 4.77 19.63 -9.09
N CYS A 50 5.66 19.48 -10.07
CA CYS A 50 5.47 18.52 -11.15
C CYS A 50 5.42 17.07 -10.67
N VAL A 51 6.23 16.72 -9.67
CA VAL A 51 6.25 15.38 -9.05
C VAL A 51 4.91 15.10 -8.36
N GLU A 52 4.42 16.03 -7.53
CA GLU A 52 3.14 15.87 -6.83
C GLU A 52 1.97 15.80 -7.81
N PHE A 53 1.99 16.61 -8.88
CA PHE A 53 0.97 16.57 -9.92
C PHE A 53 0.97 15.25 -10.69
N ALA A 54 2.16 14.72 -11.04
CA ALA A 54 2.28 13.44 -11.74
C ALA A 54 1.84 12.25 -10.86
N SER A 55 2.24 12.26 -9.59
CA SER A 55 1.84 11.22 -8.62
C SER A 55 0.33 11.26 -8.37
N THR A 56 -0.23 12.43 -8.07
CA THR A 56 -1.66 12.60 -7.80
C THR A 56 -2.52 12.26 -9.00
N SER A 57 -2.15 12.71 -10.21
CA SER A 57 -2.90 12.37 -11.42
C SER A 57 -2.95 10.86 -11.67
N THR A 58 -1.85 10.15 -11.45
CA THR A 58 -1.81 8.68 -11.54
C THR A 58 -2.76 8.05 -10.51
N VAL A 59 -2.66 8.45 -9.24
CA VAL A 59 -3.52 7.89 -8.19
C VAL A 59 -5.00 8.15 -8.48
N VAL A 60 -5.35 9.35 -8.94
CA VAL A 60 -6.73 9.72 -9.28
C VAL A 60 -7.26 8.88 -10.44
N VAL A 61 -6.48 8.69 -11.50
CA VAL A 61 -6.88 7.85 -12.64
C VAL A 61 -7.17 6.41 -12.19
N PHE A 62 -6.29 5.82 -11.40
CA PHE A 62 -6.50 4.46 -10.88
C PHE A 62 -7.66 4.37 -9.88
N THR A 63 -7.88 5.43 -9.10
CA THR A 63 -9.03 5.53 -8.18
C THR A 63 -10.35 5.53 -8.96
N ILE A 64 -10.44 6.26 -10.07
CA ILE A 64 -11.62 6.28 -10.95
C ILE A 64 -11.86 4.89 -11.58
N LEU A 65 -10.78 4.18 -11.90
CA LEU A 65 -10.83 2.80 -12.42
C LEU A 65 -11.09 1.74 -11.34
N ALA A 66 -11.23 2.13 -10.07
CA ALA A 66 -11.43 1.24 -8.92
C ALA A 66 -10.33 0.18 -8.73
N ILE A 67 -9.10 0.46 -9.18
CA ILE A 67 -7.95 -0.44 -9.03
C ILE A 67 -7.07 0.06 -7.87
N PRO A 68 -6.79 -0.77 -6.84
CA PRO A 68 -5.91 -0.38 -5.74
C PRO A 68 -4.48 -0.23 -6.23
N VAL A 69 -3.92 0.96 -6.11
CA VAL A 69 -2.54 1.29 -6.47
C VAL A 69 -1.77 1.76 -5.24
N SER A 70 -0.47 1.46 -5.19
CA SER A 70 0.42 1.95 -4.14
C SER A 70 0.87 3.38 -4.43
N THR A 71 0.45 4.34 -3.60
CA THR A 71 0.84 5.75 -3.71
C THR A 71 2.35 5.96 -3.50
N THR A 72 3.04 5.05 -2.78
CA THR A 72 4.50 5.12 -2.61
C THR A 72 5.24 4.83 -3.91
N HIS A 73 4.77 3.89 -4.71
CA HIS A 73 5.32 3.61 -6.04
C HIS A 73 5.07 4.76 -7.01
N CYS A 74 3.87 5.34 -6.99
CA CYS A 74 3.54 6.51 -7.80
C CYS A 74 4.49 7.68 -7.48
N GLN A 75 4.69 7.98 -6.20
CA GLN A 75 5.53 9.09 -5.78
C GLN A 75 7.02 8.87 -6.08
N VAL A 76 7.56 7.69 -5.74
CA VAL A 76 8.98 7.39 -6.01
C VAL A 76 9.23 7.35 -7.53
N GLY A 77 8.32 6.78 -8.32
CA GLY A 77 8.39 6.79 -9.77
C GLY A 77 8.40 8.20 -10.36
N ALA A 78 7.53 9.09 -9.88
CA ALA A 78 7.48 10.49 -10.29
C ALA A 78 8.80 11.23 -9.98
N VAL A 79 9.37 11.03 -8.78
CA VAL A 79 10.67 11.63 -8.40
C VAL A 79 11.81 11.10 -9.28
N CYS A 80 11.85 9.79 -9.53
CA CYS A 80 12.85 9.18 -10.40
C CYS A 80 12.76 9.70 -11.84
N ALA A 81 11.54 9.81 -12.39
CA ALA A 81 11.30 10.37 -13.71
C ALA A 81 11.72 11.85 -13.79
N ALA A 82 11.35 12.65 -12.78
CA ALA A 82 11.75 14.04 -12.70
C ALA A 82 13.28 14.20 -12.65
N GLY A 83 13.98 13.37 -11.87
CA GLY A 83 15.45 13.35 -11.83
C GLY A 83 16.10 12.96 -13.15
N TRP A 84 15.54 11.97 -13.83
CA TRP A 84 16.04 11.51 -15.13
C TRP A 84 15.91 12.61 -16.18
N VAL A 85 14.73 13.21 -16.35
CA VAL A 85 14.51 14.31 -17.31
C VAL A 85 15.40 15.52 -17.01
N SER A 86 15.66 15.76 -15.73
CA SER A 86 16.35 16.93 -15.23
C SER A 86 17.87 16.92 -15.34
N PHE A 87 18.50 15.78 -15.09
CA PHE A 87 19.96 15.66 -14.98
C PHE A 87 20.52 14.50 -15.80
N GLY A 88 19.68 13.76 -16.52
CA GLY A 88 20.05 12.52 -17.20
C GLY A 88 20.18 11.34 -16.24
N ALA A 89 20.10 10.12 -16.78
CA ALA A 89 20.10 8.88 -16.01
C ALA A 89 21.34 8.71 -15.11
N LYS A 90 22.48 9.32 -15.45
CA LYS A 90 23.73 9.19 -14.68
C LYS A 90 23.74 9.90 -13.32
N HIS A 91 22.89 10.92 -13.13
CA HIS A 91 22.87 11.73 -11.91
C HIS A 91 21.81 11.28 -10.89
N VAL A 92 20.97 10.30 -11.25
CA VAL A 92 20.03 9.66 -10.33
C VAL A 92 20.75 8.58 -9.52
N LYS A 93 20.58 8.58 -8.20
CA LYS A 93 21.21 7.57 -7.32
C LYS A 93 20.49 6.21 -7.42
N TRP A 94 20.70 5.49 -8.51
CA TRP A 94 20.09 4.17 -8.77
C TRP A 94 20.38 3.13 -7.69
N SER A 95 21.55 3.20 -7.04
CA SER A 95 21.88 2.32 -5.91
C SER A 95 20.93 2.51 -4.72
N LEU A 96 20.50 3.75 -4.45
CA LEU A 96 19.54 4.03 -3.39
C LEU A 96 18.14 3.58 -3.80
N PHE A 97 17.72 3.87 -5.04
CA PHE A 97 16.46 3.38 -5.57
C PHE A 97 16.36 1.85 -5.47
N GLY A 98 17.42 1.13 -5.84
CA GLY A 98 17.50 -0.33 -5.71
C GLY A 98 17.37 -0.81 -4.26
N ARG A 99 17.95 -0.09 -3.29
CA ARG A 99 17.75 -0.40 -1.86
C ARG A 99 16.30 -0.24 -1.42
N ILE A 100 15.61 0.80 -1.88
CA ILE A 100 14.18 1.00 -1.60
C ILE A 100 13.33 -0.08 -2.29
N ALA A 101 13.67 -0.46 -3.52
CA ALA A 101 12.99 -1.56 -4.20
C ALA A 101 13.16 -2.89 -3.46
N MET A 102 14.36 -3.16 -2.94
CA MET A 102 14.60 -4.35 -2.11
C MET A 102 13.76 -4.36 -0.83
N THR A 103 13.53 -3.21 -0.18
CA THR A 103 12.68 -3.18 1.02
C THR A 103 11.23 -3.50 0.69
N TRP A 104 10.70 -3.04 -0.44
CA TRP A 104 9.35 -3.42 -0.87
C TRP A 104 9.20 -4.93 -1.08
N VAL A 105 10.16 -5.56 -1.77
CA VAL A 105 10.14 -7.01 -1.98
C VAL A 105 10.27 -7.76 -0.66
N LEU A 106 11.15 -7.31 0.25
CA LEU A 106 11.37 -7.94 1.55
C LEU A 106 10.18 -7.80 2.52
N THR A 107 9.36 -6.76 2.37
CA THR A 107 8.16 -6.60 3.22
C THR A 107 7.08 -7.65 2.93
N LEU A 108 7.00 -8.16 1.70
CA LEU A 108 6.03 -9.20 1.30
C LEU A 108 6.21 -10.55 2.03
N PRO A 109 7.40 -11.19 2.03
CA PRO A 109 7.60 -12.44 2.75
C PRO A 109 7.45 -12.24 4.25
N PHE A 110 7.88 -11.10 4.81
CA PHE A 110 7.71 -10.83 6.22
C PHE A 110 6.22 -10.75 6.62
N ALA A 111 5.41 -10.04 5.83
CA ALA A 111 3.97 -9.99 6.02
C ALA A 111 3.30 -11.37 5.87
N ALA A 112 3.71 -12.15 4.86
CA ALA A 112 3.20 -13.49 4.61
C ALA A 112 3.54 -14.46 5.76
N ILE A 113 4.77 -14.44 6.27
CA ILE A 113 5.20 -15.26 7.40
C ILE A 113 4.44 -14.88 8.66
N LEU A 114 4.31 -13.59 8.96
CA LEU A 114 3.59 -13.14 10.15
C LEU A 114 2.11 -13.50 10.09
N SER A 115 1.45 -13.23 8.96
CA SER A 115 0.03 -13.57 8.76
C SER A 115 -0.20 -15.08 8.78
N GLY A 116 0.61 -15.84 8.06
CA GLY A 116 0.52 -17.30 8.01
C GLY A 116 0.84 -17.95 9.36
N GLY A 117 1.81 -17.41 10.10
CA GLY A 117 2.16 -17.87 11.44
C GLY A 117 1.05 -17.64 12.46
N LEU A 118 0.48 -16.43 12.48
CA LEU A 118 -0.65 -16.11 13.37
C LEU A 118 -1.88 -16.96 13.05
N LEU A 119 -2.24 -17.10 11.77
CA LEU A 119 -3.36 -17.94 11.37
C LEU A 119 -3.10 -19.40 11.72
N GLY A 120 -1.88 -19.91 11.47
CA GLY A 120 -1.48 -21.28 11.80
C GLY A 120 -1.55 -21.60 13.29
N MET A 121 -1.27 -20.61 14.16
CA MET A 121 -1.41 -20.76 15.61
C MET A 121 -2.88 -20.76 16.08
N ILE A 122 -3.74 -19.98 15.41
CA ILE A 122 -5.17 -19.85 15.75
C ILE A 122 -6.01 -21.00 15.16
N SER A 123 -5.62 -21.51 13.99
CA SER A 123 -6.32 -22.57 13.25
C SER A 123 -6.60 -23.83 14.07
N PRO A 124 -5.68 -24.41 14.86
CA PRO A 124 -5.99 -25.56 15.72
C PRO A 124 -6.98 -25.22 16.83
N SER A 125 -7.09 -23.96 17.26
CA SER A 125 -8.07 -23.51 18.27
C SER A 125 -9.45 -23.23 17.66
N VAL A 126 -9.50 -22.76 16.41
CA VAL A 126 -10.76 -22.44 15.69
C VAL A 126 -11.37 -23.66 15.02
N LEU A 127 -10.57 -24.54 14.42
CA LEU A 127 -11.03 -25.76 13.75
C LEU A 127 -11.46 -26.87 14.72
N ASN A 128 -11.20 -26.72 16.03
CA ASN A 128 -11.66 -27.64 17.08
C ASN A 128 -13.12 -27.39 17.51
N HIS A 129 -13.71 -26.25 17.10
CA HIS A 129 -15.17 -26.08 17.10
C HIS A 129 -15.74 -26.79 15.86
N GLY A 130 -16.22 -28.02 16.06
CA GLY A 130 -16.51 -29.05 15.06
C GLY A 130 -17.60 -28.81 14.01
N GLU A 131 -17.84 -27.58 13.54
CA GLU A 131 -18.93 -27.25 12.61
C GLU A 131 -18.44 -26.82 11.20
N TYR A 132 -17.17 -26.48 11.01
CA TYR A 132 -16.68 -25.89 9.74
C TYR A 132 -16.32 -26.89 8.63
N LYS A 133 -16.31 -28.21 8.89
CA LYS A 133 -15.88 -29.21 7.90
C LYS A 133 -16.98 -29.70 6.94
N THR A 134 -18.26 -29.42 7.19
CA THR A 134 -19.37 -30.01 6.41
C THR A 134 -20.10 -29.04 5.48
N ASN A 135 -19.94 -27.72 5.61
CA ASN A 135 -20.69 -26.72 4.82
C ASN A 135 -19.93 -26.07 3.66
N ILE A 136 -18.66 -26.40 3.45
CA ILE A 136 -17.83 -25.84 2.35
C ILE A 136 -17.56 -26.82 1.19
N LEU A 137 -18.15 -28.03 1.24
CA LEU A 137 -18.14 -29.03 0.17
C LEU A 137 -19.55 -29.55 -0.16
N GLY A 138 -20.58 -28.73 0.01
CA GLY A 138 -21.95 -29.05 -0.42
C GLY A 138 -22.16 -28.68 -1.88
N PRO A 139 -22.65 -29.58 -2.76
CA PRO A 139 -23.04 -29.24 -4.11
C PRO A 139 -24.42 -28.56 -4.09
N GLN A 140 -24.45 -27.25 -3.84
CA GLN A 140 -25.62 -26.37 -4.01
C GLN A 140 -24.97 -25.07 -4.53
N ASP A 141 -24.92 -24.78 -5.83
CA ASP A 141 -26.03 -24.21 -6.61
C ASP A 141 -25.72 -24.28 -8.13
N PHE A 142 -26.37 -25.17 -8.88
CA PHE A 142 -26.55 -25.03 -10.33
C PHE A 142 -28.05 -25.11 -10.63
N PRO A 143 -28.68 -24.06 -11.19
CA PRO A 143 -30.08 -24.12 -11.59
C PRO A 143 -30.25 -25.13 -12.74
N GLN A 144 -31.37 -25.88 -12.72
CA GLN A 144 -31.80 -26.81 -13.76
C GLN A 144 -31.98 -26.11 -15.11
#